data_AF-A0A6J2W853-F1
#
_entry.id   AF-A0A6J2W853-F1
#
_cell.length_a   1.000
_cell.length_b   1.000
_cell.length_c   1.000
_cell.angle_alpha   90.00
_cell.angle_beta   90.00
_cell.angle_gamma   90.00
#
_symmetry.space_group_name_H-M   'P 1'
#
loop_
_entity.id
_entity.type
_entity.pdbx_description
1 polymer ?
#
loop_
_entity_poly.entity_id
_entity_poly.type
_entity_poly.pdbx_seq_one_letter_code
_entity_poly.pdbx_strand_id
1 'polypeptide(L)'
;MVSVQISKGHACGGFLVSESFVMTAAHCWQKLNLQVVLGAHDLSAKDKVGPVKVKTYYRHPHYDSKSLRNDIMLLELENKVQLSKRVQLIPLPKPDGDVKAGTVCSVAGWGFTRSYGRPSMRLQEANLTVFNEAECKRLWTQHDGEVLENVLNKAVPPSRNSMLWLLLNF
;
A
#
# COMPACT_ATOMS: atom_id res chain seq x y z
N MET A 1 -1.51 4.06 -8.75
CA MET A 1 -1.95 4.00 -7.34
C MET A 1 -3.46 3.98 -7.26
N VAL A 2 -3.98 3.30 -6.23
CA VAL A 2 -5.40 3.23 -5.88
C VAL A 2 -5.55 3.74 -4.44
N SER A 3 -6.53 4.61 -4.22
CA SER A 3 -6.96 5.00 -2.88
C SER A 3 -8.11 4.10 -2.46
N VAL A 4 -7.88 3.26 -1.45
CA VAL A 4 -8.92 2.45 -0.80
C VAL A 4 -9.61 3.32 0.25
N GLN A 5 -10.93 3.41 0.17
CA GLN A 5 -11.74 4.35 0.94
C GLN A 5 -12.76 3.67 1.83
N ILE A 6 -12.94 4.24 3.02
CA ILE A 6 -14.01 3.91 3.98
C ILE A 6 -14.82 5.20 4.19
N SER A 7 -16.14 5.13 4.08
CA SER A 7 -17.04 6.30 4.28
C SER A 7 -16.62 7.54 3.47
N LYS A 8 -16.11 7.34 2.24
CA LYS A 8 -15.58 8.38 1.31
C LYS A 8 -14.26 9.06 1.75
N GLY A 9 -13.64 8.60 2.84
CA GLY A 9 -12.30 9.02 3.26
C GLY A 9 -11.25 8.02 2.82
N HIS A 10 -10.05 8.50 2.47
CA HIS A 10 -8.89 7.62 2.24
C HIS A 10 -8.55 6.86 3.53
N ALA A 11 -8.39 5.55 3.40
CA ALA A 11 -8.05 4.66 4.51
C ALA A 11 -6.72 3.94 4.27
N CYS A 12 -6.49 3.46 3.03
CA CYS A 12 -5.27 2.74 2.67
C CYS A 12 -4.87 2.96 1.22
N GLY A 13 -3.61 2.66 0.92
CA GLY A 13 -3.10 2.50 -0.43
C GLY A 13 -3.48 1.17 -1.08
N GLY A 14 -3.22 1.08 -2.37
CA GLY A 14 -3.38 -0.13 -3.17
C GLY A 14 -2.94 0.09 -4.61
N PHE A 15 -2.97 -0.97 -5.41
CA PHE A 15 -2.63 -0.90 -6.83
C PHE A 15 -3.44 -1.88 -7.66
N LEU A 16 -3.66 -1.52 -8.93
CA LEU A 16 -4.44 -2.31 -9.87
C LEU A 16 -3.56 -3.40 -10.47
N VAL A 17 -3.93 -4.67 -10.31
CA VAL A 17 -3.22 -5.84 -10.86
C VAL A 17 -3.93 -6.44 -12.08
N SER A 18 -5.21 -6.14 -12.23
CA SER A 18 -5.98 -6.30 -13.47
C SER A 18 -7.15 -5.31 -13.46
N GLU A 19 -7.86 -5.15 -14.57
CA GLU A 19 -9.03 -4.24 -14.66
C GLU A 19 -10.12 -4.48 -13.60
N SER A 20 -10.18 -5.70 -13.04
CA SER A 20 -11.16 -6.10 -12.01
C SER A 20 -10.57 -6.29 -10.62
N PHE A 21 -9.25 -6.21 -10.44
CA PHE A 21 -8.61 -6.56 -9.17
C PHE A 21 -7.63 -5.49 -8.69
N VAL A 22 -7.86 -5.02 -7.47
CA VAL A 22 -6.94 -4.17 -6.71
C VAL A 22 -6.27 -5.02 -5.63
N MET A 23 -4.95 -4.93 -5.52
CA MET A 23 -4.19 -5.47 -4.41
C MET A 23 -4.02 -4.40 -3.33
N THR A 24 -4.26 -4.78 -2.08
CA THR A 24 -4.12 -3.93 -0.88
C THR A 24 -3.73 -4.79 0.33
N ALA A 25 -3.69 -4.22 1.53
CA ALA A 25 -3.35 -4.93 2.76
C ALA A 25 -4.58 -5.64 3.31
N ALA A 26 -4.35 -6.77 3.97
CA ALA A 26 -5.41 -7.46 4.69
C ALA A 26 -5.89 -6.64 5.91
N HIS A 27 -4.99 -5.94 6.59
CA HIS A 27 -5.33 -5.12 7.77
C HIS A 27 -6.21 -3.91 7.43
N CYS A 28 -6.19 -3.44 6.18
CA CYS A 28 -7.02 -2.33 5.71
C CYS A 28 -8.52 -2.63 5.78
N TRP A 29 -8.90 -3.93 5.76
CA TRP A 29 -10.29 -4.32 5.82
C TRP A 29 -10.78 -4.51 7.25
N GLN A 30 -11.43 -3.46 7.77
CA GLN A 30 -12.05 -3.46 9.11
C GLN A 30 -13.49 -4.00 9.10
N LYS A 31 -13.80 -4.95 8.20
CA LYS A 31 -15.17 -5.46 7.95
C LYS A 31 -16.18 -4.38 7.54
N LEU A 32 -15.69 -3.29 6.96
CA LEU A 32 -16.49 -2.21 6.40
C LEU A 32 -16.56 -2.31 4.88
N ASN A 33 -17.56 -1.68 4.28
CA ASN A 33 -17.68 -1.59 2.84
C ASN A 33 -16.60 -0.67 2.28
N LEU A 34 -15.69 -1.23 1.50
CA LEU A 34 -14.62 -0.50 0.82
C LEU A 34 -15.08 -0.01 -0.55
N GLN A 35 -14.54 1.13 -0.94
CA GLN A 35 -14.60 1.65 -2.31
C GLN A 35 -13.19 2.00 -2.76
N VAL A 36 -12.95 2.04 -4.06
CA VAL A 36 -11.65 2.39 -4.61
C VAL A 36 -11.74 3.60 -5.53
N VAL A 37 -10.73 4.46 -5.49
CA VAL A 37 -10.54 5.59 -6.39
C VAL A 37 -9.21 5.43 -7.10
N LEU A 38 -9.20 5.61 -8.42
CA LEU A 38 -8.04 5.43 -9.29
C LEU A 38 -7.77 6.69 -10.11
N GLY A 39 -6.55 6.80 -10.64
CA GLY A 39 -6.15 7.85 -11.57
C GLY A 39 -6.21 9.27 -11.00
N ALA A 40 -6.34 9.40 -9.68
CA ALA A 40 -6.29 10.66 -8.97
C ALA A 40 -4.83 11.04 -8.69
N HIS A 41 -4.49 12.32 -8.81
CA HIS A 41 -3.34 12.89 -8.13
C HIS A 41 -3.80 13.60 -6.85
N ASP A 42 -4.87 14.39 -6.94
CA ASP A 42 -5.53 15.04 -5.80
C ASP A 42 -6.91 14.40 -5.55
N LEU A 43 -7.12 13.83 -4.35
CA LEU A 43 -8.38 13.16 -4.00
C LEU A 43 -9.56 14.13 -3.90
N SER A 44 -9.30 15.43 -3.71
CA SER A 44 -10.33 16.48 -3.69
C SER A 44 -10.78 16.89 -5.10
N ALA A 45 -9.92 16.67 -6.11
CA ALA A 45 -10.18 17.09 -7.47
C ALA A 45 -11.20 16.18 -8.18
N LYS A 46 -11.86 16.71 -9.22
CA LYS A 46 -12.91 15.99 -9.95
C LYS A 46 -12.35 14.98 -10.96
N ASP A 47 -11.10 15.11 -11.37
CA ASP A 47 -10.42 14.31 -12.39
C ASP A 47 -9.91 12.97 -11.84
N LYS A 48 -10.82 12.18 -11.28
CA LYS A 48 -10.56 10.85 -10.72
C LYS A 48 -11.52 9.81 -11.30
N VAL A 49 -11.10 8.54 -11.29
CA VAL A 49 -11.95 7.40 -11.68
C VAL A 49 -12.51 6.76 -10.42
N GLY A 50 -13.84 6.63 -10.37
CA GLY A 50 -14.57 6.09 -9.23
C GLY A 50 -15.32 7.16 -8.42
N PRO A 51 -15.82 6.81 -7.23
CA PRO A 51 -15.53 5.56 -6.51
C PRO A 51 -16.11 4.33 -7.20
N VAL A 52 -15.35 3.23 -7.22
CA VAL A 52 -15.80 1.92 -7.66
C VAL A 52 -15.99 1.04 -6.42
N LYS A 53 -17.14 0.39 -6.31
CA LYS A 53 -17.43 -0.50 -5.18
C LYS A 53 -16.68 -1.83 -5.30
N VAL A 54 -16.40 -2.42 -4.15
CA VAL A 54 -15.83 -3.77 -4.05
C VAL A 54 -16.95 -4.79 -3.99
N LYS A 55 -16.90 -5.77 -4.90
CA LYS A 55 -17.82 -6.91 -4.98
C LYS A 55 -17.44 -8.01 -3.99
N THR A 56 -16.16 -8.34 -3.88
CA THR A 56 -15.68 -9.45 -3.04
C THR A 56 -14.29 -9.17 -2.50
N TYR A 57 -14.03 -9.66 -1.28
CA TYR A 57 -12.78 -9.47 -0.54
C TYR A 57 -12.06 -10.82 -0.41
N TYR A 58 -10.92 -10.94 -1.09
CA TYR A 58 -10.08 -12.14 -1.05
C TYR A 58 -8.88 -11.88 -0.14
N ARG A 59 -9.12 -11.95 1.16
CA ARG A 59 -8.06 -11.84 2.16
C ARG A 59 -7.19 -13.10 2.15
N HIS A 60 -5.88 -12.96 2.31
CA HIS A 60 -5.00 -14.12 2.39
C HIS A 60 -5.48 -15.10 3.48
N PRO A 61 -5.60 -16.41 3.19
CA PRO A 61 -6.20 -17.39 4.10
C PRO A 61 -5.40 -17.56 5.40
N HIS A 62 -4.10 -17.26 5.36
CA HIS A 62 -3.19 -17.31 6.51
C HIS A 62 -2.83 -15.92 7.06
N TYR A 63 -3.64 -14.89 6.80
CA TYR A 63 -3.43 -13.58 7.43
C TYR A 63 -3.62 -13.69 8.94
N ASP A 64 -2.64 -13.19 9.70
CA ASP A 64 -2.70 -13.11 11.16
C ASP A 64 -2.66 -11.63 11.58
N SER A 65 -3.74 -11.15 12.21
CA SER A 65 -3.86 -9.76 12.64
C SER A 65 -2.96 -9.39 13.83
N LYS A 66 -2.43 -10.37 14.58
CA LYS A 66 -1.52 -10.10 15.70
C LYS A 66 -0.09 -9.88 15.22
N SER A 67 0.38 -10.76 14.34
CA SER A 67 1.75 -10.70 13.80
C SER A 67 1.86 -9.93 12.49
N LEU A 68 0.74 -9.59 11.86
CA LEU A 68 0.64 -9.01 10.51
C LEU A 68 1.33 -9.86 9.43
N ARG A 69 1.47 -11.16 9.68
CA ARG A 69 1.96 -12.10 8.67
C ARG A 69 0.92 -12.28 7.58
N ASN A 70 1.40 -12.36 6.34
CA ASN A 70 0.59 -12.50 5.13
C ASN A 70 -0.46 -11.38 4.99
N ASP A 71 -0.05 -10.15 5.25
CA ASP A 71 -0.88 -8.95 5.17
C ASP A 71 -1.12 -8.49 3.72
N ILE A 72 -1.88 -9.31 3.00
CA ILE A 72 -2.21 -9.12 1.59
C ILE A 72 -3.67 -9.48 1.33
N MET A 73 -4.33 -8.69 0.50
CA MET A 73 -5.71 -8.91 0.09
C MET A 73 -5.93 -8.46 -1.35
N LEU A 74 -6.75 -9.22 -2.07
CA LEU A 74 -7.30 -8.81 -3.36
C LEU A 74 -8.74 -8.33 -3.19
N LEU A 75 -9.06 -7.19 -3.81
CA LEU A 75 -10.39 -6.64 -3.92
C LEU A 75 -10.89 -6.89 -5.35
N GLU A 76 -11.95 -7.69 -5.51
CA GLU A 76 -12.67 -7.78 -6.78
C GLU A 76 -13.63 -6.60 -6.89
N LEU A 77 -13.52 -5.84 -7.96
CA LEU A 77 -14.34 -4.66 -8.22
C LEU A 77 -15.69 -5.05 -8.82
N GLU A 78 -16.77 -4.33 -8.48
CA GLU A 78 -18.09 -4.55 -9.09
C GLU A 78 -18.08 -4.36 -10.61
N ASN A 79 -17.24 -3.44 -11.10
CA ASN A 79 -17.11 -3.13 -12.51
C ASN A 79 -15.63 -3.08 -12.91
N LYS A 80 -15.33 -3.53 -14.13
CA LYS A 80 -14.01 -3.37 -14.74
C LYS A 80 -13.66 -1.88 -14.85
N VAL A 81 -12.45 -1.53 -14.47
CA VAL A 81 -11.90 -0.19 -14.64
C VAL A 81 -11.27 -0.08 -16.02
N GLN A 82 -11.61 0.99 -16.74
CA GLN A 82 -11.01 1.29 -18.04
C GLN A 82 -9.58 1.81 -17.88
N LEU A 83 -8.64 1.19 -18.59
CA LEU A 83 -7.25 1.63 -18.61
C LEU A 83 -7.11 2.96 -19.36
N SER A 84 -6.17 3.78 -18.92
CA SER A 84 -5.89 5.10 -19.51
C SER A 84 -4.47 5.53 -19.17
N LYS A 85 -4.06 6.71 -19.66
CA LYS A 85 -2.76 7.31 -19.29
C LYS A 85 -2.58 7.43 -17.77
N ARG A 86 -3.66 7.63 -17.01
CA ARG A 86 -3.64 7.78 -15.54
C ARG A 86 -4.00 6.50 -14.77
N VAL A 87 -4.52 5.48 -15.45
CA VAL A 87 -4.95 4.22 -14.84
C VAL A 87 -4.28 3.08 -15.58
N GLN A 88 -3.26 2.49 -14.96
CA GLN A 88 -2.47 1.41 -15.52
C GLN A 88 -2.34 0.28 -14.51
N LEU A 89 -2.02 -0.91 -15.03
CA LEU A 89 -1.76 -2.10 -14.22
C LEU A 89 -0.33 -2.07 -13.69
N ILE A 90 -0.12 -2.54 -12.46
CA ILE A 90 1.22 -2.88 -11.95
C ILE A 90 1.47 -4.36 -12.25
N PRO A 91 2.54 -4.70 -13.00
CA PRO A 91 2.88 -6.09 -13.27
C PRO A 91 3.31 -6.78 -11.97
N LEU A 92 2.85 -8.02 -11.77
CA LEU A 92 3.30 -8.82 -10.65
C LEU A 92 4.75 -9.29 -10.87
N PRO A 93 5.59 -9.26 -9.83
CA PRO A 93 6.96 -9.74 -9.96
C PRO A 93 6.97 -11.25 -10.23
N LYS A 94 7.96 -11.67 -11.01
CA LYS A 94 8.27 -13.09 -11.15
C LYS A 94 8.89 -13.61 -9.84
N PRO A 95 8.81 -14.92 -9.54
CA PRO A 95 9.33 -15.50 -8.31
C PRO A 95 10.86 -15.60 -8.32
N ASP A 96 11.56 -14.48 -8.49
CA ASP A 96 13.00 -14.41 -8.81
C ASP A 96 13.89 -14.14 -7.59
N GLY A 97 13.41 -14.50 -6.39
CA GLY A 97 14.08 -14.25 -5.11
C GLY A 97 13.68 -12.93 -4.45
N ASP A 98 14.45 -12.50 -3.46
CA ASP A 98 14.23 -11.26 -2.72
C ASP A 98 14.94 -10.07 -3.39
N VAL A 99 14.45 -8.86 -3.15
CA VAL A 99 15.10 -7.64 -3.66
C VAL A 99 16.44 -7.46 -2.94
N LYS A 100 17.50 -7.20 -3.72
CA LYS A 100 18.86 -7.05 -3.17
C LYS A 100 18.94 -5.85 -2.23
N ALA A 101 19.65 -6.01 -1.12
CA ALA A 101 19.99 -4.89 -0.24
C ALA A 101 20.76 -3.80 -0.99
N GLY A 102 20.54 -2.54 -0.63
CA GLY A 102 21.04 -1.35 -1.32
C GLY A 102 20.22 -0.91 -2.53
N THR A 103 19.24 -1.72 -2.98
CA THR A 103 18.32 -1.31 -4.06
C THR A 103 17.47 -0.14 -3.59
N VAL A 104 17.37 0.91 -4.41
CA VAL A 104 16.45 2.03 -4.16
C VAL A 104 15.11 1.71 -4.81
N CYS A 105 14.05 1.77 -4.01
CA CYS A 105 12.66 1.62 -4.41
C CYS A 105 11.91 2.92 -4.14
N SER A 106 10.72 3.10 -4.73
CA SER A 106 9.83 4.19 -4.35
C SER A 106 8.52 3.66 -3.77
N VAL A 107 7.94 4.45 -2.87
CA VAL A 107 6.61 4.25 -2.29
C VAL A 107 5.78 5.51 -2.55
N ALA A 108 4.51 5.35 -2.90
CA ALA A 108 3.63 6.48 -3.17
C ALA A 108 2.28 6.33 -2.47
N GLY A 109 1.68 7.43 -2.04
CA GLY A 109 0.43 7.39 -1.29
C GLY A 109 -0.14 8.75 -0.85
N TRP A 110 -1.25 8.70 -0.12
CA TRP A 110 -2.01 9.85 0.39
C TRP A 110 -2.04 9.92 1.93
N GLY A 111 -1.17 9.16 2.59
CA GLY A 111 -1.05 9.04 4.02
C GLY A 111 -0.50 10.30 4.71
N PHE A 112 -0.14 10.14 5.97
CA PHE A 112 0.41 11.23 6.78
C PHE A 112 1.82 11.61 6.30
N THR A 113 2.07 12.90 6.15
CA THR A 113 3.40 13.43 5.79
C THR A 113 4.17 13.97 6.99
N ARG A 114 3.58 13.91 8.19
CA ARG A 114 4.16 14.31 9.48
C ARG A 114 3.36 13.70 10.63
N SER A 115 4.02 13.45 11.76
CA SER A 115 3.38 13.05 13.02
C SER A 115 2.21 13.97 13.41
N TYR A 116 1.11 13.36 13.87
CA TYR A 116 -0.13 14.03 14.30
C TYR A 116 -0.75 14.97 13.24
N GLY A 117 -0.40 14.79 11.97
CA GLY A 117 -0.91 15.58 10.84
C GLY A 117 -2.30 15.14 10.36
N ARG A 118 -2.63 15.56 9.14
CA ARG A 118 -3.74 14.98 8.37
C ARG A 118 -3.16 14.22 7.17
N PRO A 119 -3.84 13.17 6.67
CA PRO A 119 -3.46 12.55 5.41
C PRO A 119 -3.41 13.58 4.27
N SER A 120 -2.47 13.40 3.35
CA SER A 120 -2.31 14.29 2.20
C SER A 120 -3.45 14.09 1.20
N MET A 121 -4.06 15.19 0.74
CA MET A 121 -5.01 15.11 -0.38
C MET A 121 -4.31 14.84 -1.72
N ARG A 122 -3.03 15.19 -1.84
CA ARG A 122 -2.22 14.99 -3.05
C ARG A 122 -1.28 13.81 -2.90
N LEU A 123 -1.17 13.00 -3.96
CA LEU A 123 -0.29 11.85 -3.99
C LEU A 123 1.15 12.32 -3.75
N GLN A 124 1.79 11.73 -2.75
CA GLN A 124 3.20 11.90 -2.42
C GLN A 124 3.99 10.67 -2.86
N GLU A 125 5.30 10.82 -3.02
CA GLU A 125 6.23 9.73 -3.29
C GLU A 125 7.51 9.93 -2.48
N ALA A 126 8.09 8.84 -1.99
CA ALA A 126 9.36 8.82 -1.28
C ALA A 126 10.24 7.68 -1.79
N ASN A 127 11.55 7.93 -1.87
CA ASN A 127 12.55 6.92 -2.19
C ASN A 127 13.03 6.23 -0.90
N LEU A 128 13.08 4.90 -0.93
CA LEU A 128 13.49 4.03 0.18
C LEU A 128 14.64 3.13 -0.29
N THR A 129 15.53 2.77 0.63
CA THR A 129 16.60 1.80 0.35
C THR A 129 16.27 0.46 1.00
N VAL A 130 16.41 -0.63 0.25
CA VAL A 130 16.22 -1.98 0.79
C VAL A 130 17.39 -2.33 1.69
N PHE A 131 17.12 -2.70 2.94
CA PHE A 131 18.17 -3.17 3.86
C PHE A 131 18.21 -4.69 3.91
N ASN A 132 19.32 -5.25 4.36
CA ASN A 132 19.37 -6.67 4.65
C ASN A 132 18.66 -6.97 5.99
N GLU A 133 18.36 -8.24 6.23
CA GLU A 133 17.59 -8.66 7.40
C GLU A 133 18.30 -8.33 8.72
N ALA A 134 19.62 -8.51 8.79
CA ALA A 134 20.40 -8.23 9.99
C ALA A 134 20.37 -6.74 10.34
N GLU A 135 20.52 -5.87 9.34
CA GLU A 135 20.48 -4.42 9.50
C GLU A 135 19.08 -3.94 9.89
N CYS A 136 18.03 -4.50 9.26
CA CYS A 136 16.65 -4.21 9.64
C CYS A 136 16.36 -4.60 11.10
N LYS A 137 16.79 -5.79 11.52
CA LYS A 137 16.64 -6.26 12.91
C LYS A 137 17.38 -5.35 13.89
N ARG A 138 18.61 -4.97 13.57
CA ARG A 138 19.44 -4.07 14.38
C ARG A 138 18.76 -2.71 14.59
N LEU A 139 18.23 -2.12 13.52
CA LEU A 139 17.54 -0.82 13.60
C LEU A 139 16.22 -0.93 14.36
N TRP A 140 15.50 -2.05 14.21
CA TRP A 140 14.23 -2.27 14.91
C TRP A 140 14.41 -2.46 16.42
N THR A 141 15.45 -3.19 16.84
CA THR A 141 15.69 -3.46 18.28
C THR A 141 16.33 -2.28 19.02
N GLN A 142 17.10 -1.43 18.35
CA GLN A 142 17.73 -0.26 18.98
C GLN A 142 16.76 0.86 19.37
N HIS A 143 15.49 0.76 18.96
CA HIS A 143 14.53 1.82 19.12
C HIS A 143 13.29 1.48 19.96
N ASP A 144 13.29 0.38 20.73
CA ASP A 144 12.26 0.07 21.75
C ASP A 144 10.80 0.23 21.25
N GLY A 145 10.55 -0.02 19.96
CA GLY A 145 9.23 0.18 19.34
C GLY A 145 8.83 1.64 19.08
N GLU A 146 9.62 2.63 19.49
CA GLU A 146 9.52 4.00 18.99
C GLU A 146 10.17 4.09 17.61
N VAL A 147 9.33 3.88 16.61
CA VAL A 147 9.67 4.13 15.22
C VAL A 147 10.09 5.60 15.06
N LEU A 148 11.40 5.86 15.02
CA LEU A 148 11.88 7.11 14.45
C LEU A 148 11.34 7.20 13.03
N GLU A 149 10.60 8.27 12.70
CA GLU A 149 10.13 8.59 11.35
C GLU A 149 11.27 8.40 10.31
N ASN A 150 12.53 8.59 10.72
CA ASN A 150 13.73 8.43 9.91
C ASN A 150 14.07 6.98 9.50
N VAL A 151 13.57 5.94 10.18
CA VAL A 151 13.86 4.52 9.90
C VAL A 151 12.87 3.96 8.88
N LEU A 152 11.55 4.22 9.03
CA LEU A 152 10.55 3.84 8.02
C LEU A 152 10.70 4.66 6.72
N ASN A 153 11.12 5.92 6.81
CA ASN A 153 11.33 6.78 5.64
C ASN A 153 12.61 6.45 4.85
N LYS A 154 13.38 5.42 5.26
CA LYS A 154 14.64 5.06 4.59
C LYS A 154 14.83 3.57 4.34
N ALA A 155 14.09 2.69 5.01
CA ALA A 155 14.36 1.26 5.02
C ALA A 155 13.12 0.39 4.76
N VAL A 156 13.23 -0.57 3.84
CA VAL A 156 12.28 -1.67 3.65
C VAL A 156 13.02 -2.98 3.96
N PRO A 157 12.45 -3.91 4.76
CA PRO A 157 13.03 -5.23 4.93
C PRO A 157 13.00 -6.00 3.59
N PRO A 158 13.98 -6.89 3.33
CA PRO A 158 14.10 -7.55 2.02
C PRO A 158 13.02 -8.62 1.79
N SER A 159 12.25 -8.98 2.83
CA SER A 159 11.29 -10.07 2.76
C SER A 159 10.09 -9.75 1.87
N ARG A 160 9.57 -10.76 1.17
CA ARG A 160 8.41 -10.67 0.27
C ARG A 160 7.13 -10.09 0.93
N ASN A 161 7.00 -10.21 2.25
CA ASN A 161 5.84 -9.66 2.98
C ASN A 161 6.05 -8.21 3.42
N SER A 162 7.28 -7.71 3.43
CA SER A 162 7.64 -6.42 4.01
C SER A 162 7.47 -5.24 3.04
N MET A 163 7.56 -5.47 1.73
CA MET A 163 7.24 -4.44 0.72
C MET A 163 5.76 -4.05 0.74
N LEU A 164 4.84 -4.98 1.02
CA LEU A 164 3.42 -4.65 1.19
C LEU A 164 3.20 -3.73 2.39
N TRP A 165 3.95 -3.92 3.47
CA TRP A 165 3.78 -3.12 4.70
C TRP A 165 3.97 -1.61 4.48
N LEU A 166 4.90 -1.22 3.60
CA LEU A 166 5.17 0.19 3.27
C LEU A 166 4.26 0.73 2.16
N LEU A 167 3.85 -0.11 1.19
CA LEU A 167 2.96 0.28 0.10
C LEU A 167 1.51 0.57 0.53
N LEU A 168 1.16 0.32 1.80
CA LEU A 168 -0.25 0.27 2.24
C LEU A 168 -0.57 1.20 3.40
N ASN A 169 0.45 1.72 4.10
CA ASN A 169 0.31 2.73 5.15
C ASN A 169 0.64 4.16 4.66
N PHE A 170 1.11 4.30 3.41
CA PHE A 170 1.15 5.56 2.68
C PHE A 170 -0.01 5.64 1.70
#